data_AF-A0A2S2NC17-F1
#
_entry.id   AF-A0A2S2NC17-F1
#
_cell.length_a   1.000
_cell.length_b   1.000
_cell.length_c   1.000
_cell.angle_alpha   90.00
_cell.angle_beta   90.00
_cell.angle_gamma   90.00
#
_symmetry.space_group_name_H-M   'P 1'
#
loop_
_entity.id
_entity.type
_entity.pdbx_description
1 polymer ?
#
loop_
_entity_poly.entity_id
_entity_poly.type
_entity_poly.pdbx_seq_one_letter_code
_entity_poly.pdbx_strand_id
1 'polypeptide(L)'
;MTINLSNDIANAILLSFPTEIKDVYFLRDVTCKAPKGKLYSKYFNTMKKLQGVGLKSSKTHEHNKKIVCRSEDQLNYSLEIEPESEDICANLQDSDLSWPEVELIWKKTINFRLQYIRNNNTAAIFKKWIQFTQPMGYKLVEIDFCHIYSNFKNLSAKFETKSSLILKIFDERIKDNASKILLNQLKESSNLSESKF
;
A
#
# COMPACT_ATOMS: atom_id res chain seq x y z
N MET A 1 11.15 -0.57 31.43
CA MET A 1 12.56 -0.48 31.80
C MET A 1 12.95 0.94 31.47
N THR A 2 13.21 1.72 32.51
CA THR A 2 13.65 3.10 32.36
C THR A 2 15.11 3.11 31.91
N ILE A 3 15.52 4.22 31.29
CA ILE A 3 16.89 4.42 30.81
C ILE A 3 17.89 4.25 31.97
N ASN A 4 17.58 4.83 33.13
CA ASN A 4 18.44 4.75 34.32
C ASN A 4 18.61 3.30 34.76
N LEU A 5 17.52 2.54 34.86
CA LEU A 5 17.58 1.13 35.24
C LEU A 5 18.44 0.30 34.27
N SER A 6 18.35 0.54 32.96
CA SER A 6 19.20 -0.14 31.99
C SER A 6 20.68 0.20 32.16
N ASN A 7 21.00 1.46 32.46
CA ASN A 7 22.37 1.89 32.71
C ASN A 7 22.94 1.27 34.01
N ASP A 8 22.12 1.20 35.06
CA ASP A 8 22.53 0.63 36.35
C ASP A 8 22.80 -0.88 36.22
N ILE A 9 21.94 -1.61 35.49
CA ILE A 9 22.15 -3.03 35.20
C ILE A 9 23.44 -3.22 34.37
N ALA A 10 23.70 -2.38 33.37
CA ALA A 10 24.91 -2.48 32.56
C ALA A 10 26.18 -2.24 33.40
N ASN A 11 26.14 -1.30 34.35
CA ASN A 11 27.24 -1.09 35.31
C ASN A 11 27.42 -2.29 36.23
N ALA A 12 26.33 -2.89 36.74
CA ALA A 12 26.40 -4.07 37.60
C ALA A 12 26.99 -5.30 36.86
N ILE A 13 26.69 -5.44 35.57
CA ILE A 13 27.29 -6.48 34.71
C ILE A 13 28.80 -6.28 34.62
N LEU A 14 29.28 -5.05 34.37
CA LEU A 14 30.72 -4.77 34.35
C LEU A 14 31.41 -5.06 35.69
N LEU A 15 30.77 -4.69 36.80
CA LEU A 15 31.30 -4.98 38.13
C LEU A 15 31.44 -6.48 38.40
N SER A 16 30.52 -7.28 37.85
CA SER A 16 30.52 -8.74 38.01
C SER A 16 31.44 -9.44 36.98
N PHE A 17 31.57 -8.85 35.78
CA PHE A 17 32.29 -9.40 34.65
C PHE A 17 33.16 -8.30 34.00
N PRO A 18 34.38 -8.06 34.52
CA PRO A 18 35.23 -6.95 34.08
C PRO A 18 35.69 -7.04 32.61
N THR A 19 35.61 -8.22 31.99
CA THR A 19 35.95 -8.45 30.58
C THR A 19 34.83 -8.05 29.61
N GLU A 20 33.62 -7.81 30.11
CA GLU A 20 32.49 -7.39 29.29
C GLU A 20 32.60 -5.91 28.89
N ILE A 21 31.88 -5.52 27.84
CA ILE A 21 31.85 -4.14 27.34
C ILE A 21 30.47 -3.54 27.60
N LYS A 22 30.39 -2.42 28.32
CA LYS A 22 29.11 -1.77 28.70
C LYS A 22 28.18 -1.54 27.51
N ASP A 23 28.74 -1.04 26.41
CA ASP A 23 27.99 -0.61 25.23
C ASP A 23 27.26 -1.76 24.53
N VAL A 24 27.73 -3.00 24.72
CA VAL A 24 27.05 -4.21 24.25
C VAL A 24 25.70 -4.37 24.95
N TYR A 25 25.61 -3.99 26.23
CA TYR A 25 24.42 -4.14 27.05
C TYR A 25 23.54 -2.91 27.00
N PHE A 26 24.13 -1.72 27.08
CA PHE A 26 23.41 -0.46 27.05
C PHE A 26 24.29 0.68 26.56
N LEU A 27 23.88 1.29 25.44
CA LEU A 27 24.49 2.49 24.88
C LEU A 27 23.41 3.56 24.72
N ARG A 28 23.69 4.75 25.25
CA ARG A 28 22.89 5.95 25.01
C ARG A 28 23.81 7.06 24.51
N ASP A 29 23.77 7.30 23.22
CA ASP A 29 24.41 8.45 22.61
C ASP A 29 23.55 9.70 22.85
N VAL A 30 24.17 10.82 23.19
CA VAL A 30 23.51 12.12 23.40
C VAL A 30 22.78 12.57 22.13
N THR A 31 23.24 12.12 20.96
CA THR A 31 22.64 12.41 19.65
C THR A 31 21.55 11.40 19.23
N CYS A 32 21.58 10.16 19.75
CA CYS A 32 20.59 9.14 19.40
C CYS A 32 19.38 9.19 20.35
N LYS A 33 18.22 9.57 19.80
CA LYS A 33 16.93 9.56 20.53
C LYS A 33 16.53 8.18 21.08
N ALA A 34 17.05 7.09 20.51
CA ALA A 34 16.74 5.72 20.91
C ALA A 34 17.97 5.01 21.51
N PRO A 35 17.90 4.53 22.76
CA PRO A 35 18.95 3.70 23.35
C PRO A 35 19.17 2.40 22.56
N LYS A 36 20.39 1.87 22.59
CA LYS A 36 20.79 0.62 21.95
C LYS A 36 21.38 -0.36 22.98
N GLY A 37 21.58 -1.60 22.57
CA GLY A 37 22.20 -2.65 23.38
C GLY A 37 21.25 -3.77 23.80
N LYS A 38 21.83 -4.89 24.23
CA LYS A 38 21.11 -6.14 24.53
C LYS A 38 20.00 -5.96 25.57
N LEU A 39 20.20 -5.14 26.61
CA LEU A 39 19.21 -4.91 27.67
C LEU A 39 17.98 -4.20 27.14
N TYR A 40 18.18 -3.14 26.36
CA TYR A 40 17.10 -2.37 25.76
C TYR A 40 16.33 -3.21 24.73
N SER A 41 17.04 -3.88 23.82
CA SER A 41 16.45 -4.75 22.79
C SER A 41 15.65 -5.89 23.42
N LYS A 42 16.20 -6.57 24.43
CA LYS A 42 15.49 -7.64 25.15
C LYS A 42 14.19 -7.11 25.75
N TYR A 43 14.27 -6.02 26.51
CA TYR A 43 13.08 -5.45 27.15
C TYR A 43 12.02 -5.02 26.12
N PHE A 44 12.43 -4.31 25.06
CA PHE A 44 11.51 -3.86 24.01
C PHE A 44 10.80 -5.04 23.34
N ASN A 45 11.57 -6.07 22.95
CA ASN A 45 11.03 -7.27 22.30
C ASN A 45 10.13 -8.07 23.24
N THR A 46 10.49 -8.22 24.52
CA THR A 46 9.63 -8.86 25.52
C THR A 46 8.33 -8.09 25.71
N MET A 47 8.38 -6.76 25.80
CA MET A 47 7.17 -5.94 25.93
C MET A 47 6.28 -6.03 24.69
N LYS A 48 6.84 -6.03 23.49
CA LYS A 48 6.11 -6.29 22.23
C LYS A 48 5.45 -7.66 22.22
N LYS A 49 6.16 -8.70 22.65
CA LYS A 49 5.61 -10.07 22.77
C LYS A 49 4.43 -10.10 23.75
N LEU A 50 4.57 -9.48 24.92
CA LEU A 50 3.50 -9.39 25.93
C LEU A 50 2.28 -8.62 25.43
N GLN A 51 2.47 -7.57 24.62
CA GLN A 51 1.37 -6.86 23.96
C GLN A 51 0.65 -7.77 22.94
N GLY A 52 1.40 -8.53 22.15
CA GLY A 52 0.82 -9.45 21.16
C GLY A 52 -0.05 -10.56 21.78
N VAL A 53 0.24 -10.97 23.01
CA VAL A 53 -0.56 -11.98 23.76
C VAL A 53 -1.58 -11.36 24.72
N GLY A 54 -1.81 -10.05 24.67
CA GLY A 54 -2.83 -9.37 25.48
C GLY A 54 -2.48 -9.17 26.97
N LEU A 55 -1.29 -9.59 27.42
CA LEU A 55 -0.84 -9.48 28.82
C LEU A 55 -0.35 -8.08 29.20
N LYS A 56 -0.26 -7.16 28.23
CA LYS A 56 0.06 -5.77 28.46
C LYS A 56 -0.87 -4.88 27.65
N SER A 57 -1.62 -4.03 28.33
CA SER A 57 -2.41 -2.99 27.69
C SER A 57 -1.49 -2.06 26.89
N SER A 58 -1.75 -1.96 25.59
CA SER A 58 -1.11 -0.96 24.75
C SER A 58 -1.64 0.40 25.17
N LYS A 59 -0.80 1.22 25.82
CA LYS A 59 -1.01 2.66 25.95
C LYS A 59 -0.88 3.32 24.57
N THR A 60 -1.66 2.87 23.61
CA THR A 60 -1.96 3.67 22.44
C THR A 60 -2.92 4.71 22.98
N HIS A 61 -2.54 5.99 22.95
CA HIS A 61 -3.55 7.03 22.89
C HIS A 61 -4.60 6.55 21.90
N GLU A 62 -5.86 6.53 22.32
CA GLU A 62 -7.02 6.43 21.43
C GLU A 62 -7.04 7.66 20.51
N HIS A 63 -6.02 7.81 19.67
CA HIS A 63 -6.33 8.31 18.36
C HIS A 63 -7.14 7.17 17.74
N ASN A 64 -8.44 7.40 17.66
CA ASN A 64 -9.33 6.83 16.66
C ASN A 64 -8.75 7.08 15.25
N LYS A 65 -7.54 6.61 14.97
CA LYS A 65 -7.17 6.26 13.62
C LYS A 65 -8.00 5.01 13.39
N LYS A 66 -9.21 5.22 12.85
CA LYS A 66 -9.89 4.18 12.08
C LYS A 66 -8.76 3.49 11.33
N ILE A 67 -8.44 2.26 11.69
CA ILE A 67 -7.61 1.44 10.85
C ILE A 67 -8.46 1.36 9.58
N VAL A 68 -8.18 2.26 8.63
CA VAL A 68 -8.68 2.10 7.28
C VAL A 68 -7.94 0.85 6.84
N CYS A 69 -8.61 -0.28 7.06
CA CYS A 69 -8.21 -1.56 6.51
C CYS A 69 -8.12 -1.37 4.99
N ARG A 70 -7.29 -2.16 4.33
CA ARG A 70 -7.33 -2.20 2.87
C ARG A 70 -8.77 -2.57 2.51
N SER A 71 -9.46 -1.69 1.81
CA SER A 71 -10.86 -1.87 1.40
C SER A 71 -11.07 -3.06 0.44
N GLU A 72 -10.00 -3.79 0.10
CA GLU A 72 -10.05 -5.07 -0.61
C GLU A 72 -10.94 -6.10 0.10
N ASP A 73 -11.02 -6.08 1.43
CA ASP A 73 -11.82 -7.07 2.17
C ASP A 73 -13.34 -6.89 2.01
N GLN A 74 -13.81 -5.77 1.42
CA GLN A 74 -15.24 -5.47 1.28
C GLN A 74 -15.85 -5.72 -0.10
N LEU A 75 -15.05 -5.95 -1.14
CA LEU A 75 -15.55 -6.26 -2.49
C LEU A 75 -15.46 -7.76 -2.77
N ASN A 76 -16.12 -8.56 -1.94
CA ASN A 76 -16.34 -9.98 -2.21
C ASN A 76 -17.57 -10.17 -3.13
N TYR A 77 -17.58 -9.47 -4.27
CA TYR A 77 -18.54 -9.73 -5.33
C TYR A 77 -18.11 -10.99 -6.10
N SER A 78 -19.01 -11.95 -6.21
CA SER A 78 -18.83 -13.13 -7.06
C SER A 78 -18.98 -12.69 -8.52
N LEU A 79 -17.89 -12.75 -9.29
CA LEU A 79 -17.89 -12.48 -10.73
C LEU A 79 -18.45 -13.71 -11.44
N GLU A 80 -19.62 -13.60 -12.05
CA GLU A 80 -20.14 -14.64 -12.96
C GLU A 80 -19.39 -14.54 -14.29
N ILE A 81 -18.72 -15.61 -14.68
CA ILE A 81 -17.92 -15.64 -15.90
C ILE A 81 -18.66 -16.47 -16.92
N GLU A 82 -18.94 -15.85 -18.07
CA GLU A 82 -19.53 -16.52 -19.21
C GLU A 82 -18.53 -17.51 -19.82
N PRO A 83 -18.96 -18.71 -20.23
CA PRO A 83 -18.05 -19.77 -20.70
C PRO A 83 -17.26 -19.37 -21.96
N GLU A 84 -17.78 -18.45 -22.78
CA GLU A 84 -17.13 -17.96 -24.01
C GLU A 84 -16.22 -16.75 -23.77
N SER A 85 -16.18 -16.20 -22.54
CA SER A 85 -15.46 -14.96 -22.26
C SER A 85 -13.95 -15.08 -22.44
N GLU A 86 -13.37 -16.27 -22.24
CA GLU A 86 -11.95 -16.50 -22.48
C GLU A 86 -11.61 -16.46 -23.98
N ASP A 87 -12.41 -17.15 -24.81
CA ASP A 87 -12.24 -17.19 -26.26
C ASP A 87 -12.44 -15.80 -26.89
N ILE A 88 -13.49 -15.08 -26.47
CA ILE A 88 -13.74 -13.71 -26.91
C ILE A 88 -12.58 -12.78 -26.51
N CYS A 89 -11.98 -13.00 -25.33
CA CYS A 89 -10.84 -12.22 -24.86
C CYS A 89 -9.57 -12.53 -25.65
N ALA A 90 -9.40 -13.75 -26.16
CA ALA A 90 -8.26 -14.14 -26.99
C ALA A 90 -8.18 -13.31 -28.29
N ASN A 91 -9.33 -12.88 -28.83
CA ASN A 91 -9.39 -12.02 -30.02
C ASN A 91 -8.65 -10.68 -29.84
N LEU A 92 -8.43 -10.23 -28.59
CA LEU A 92 -7.64 -9.02 -28.33
C LEU A 92 -6.18 -9.15 -28.76
N GLN A 93 -5.66 -10.35 -29.00
CA GLN A 93 -4.29 -10.51 -29.51
C GLN A 93 -4.15 -10.20 -31.01
N ASP A 94 -5.26 -10.04 -31.72
CA ASP A 94 -5.25 -9.70 -33.14
C ASP A 94 -4.72 -8.27 -33.36
N SER A 95 -3.78 -8.12 -34.29
CA SER A 95 -3.10 -6.85 -34.56
C SER A 95 -3.98 -5.82 -35.26
N ASP A 96 -5.07 -6.26 -35.89
CA ASP A 96 -5.83 -5.43 -36.83
C ASP A 96 -7.11 -4.83 -36.24
N LEU A 97 -7.31 -4.95 -34.92
CA LEU A 97 -8.49 -4.41 -34.24
C LEU A 97 -8.46 -2.89 -34.16
N SER A 98 -9.56 -2.27 -34.58
CA SER A 98 -9.85 -0.87 -34.30
C SER A 98 -10.23 -0.67 -32.82
N TRP A 99 -10.02 0.54 -32.30
CA TRP A 99 -10.37 0.85 -30.90
C TRP A 99 -11.85 0.58 -30.55
N PRO A 100 -12.84 0.92 -31.39
CA PRO A 100 -14.23 0.55 -31.13
C PRO A 100 -14.44 -0.95 -30.93
N GLU A 101 -13.73 -1.79 -31.68
CA GLU A 101 -13.80 -3.25 -31.56
C GLU A 101 -13.15 -3.73 -30.27
N VAL A 102 -11.99 -3.17 -29.92
CA VAL A 102 -11.32 -3.45 -28.64
C VAL A 102 -12.25 -3.10 -27.47
N GLU A 103 -12.85 -1.91 -27.45
CA GLU A 103 -13.80 -1.50 -26.39
C GLU A 103 -15.01 -2.46 -26.29
N LEU A 104 -15.51 -2.94 -27.42
CA LEU A 104 -16.63 -3.87 -27.48
C LEU A 104 -16.26 -5.23 -26.88
N ILE A 105 -15.12 -5.79 -27.28
CA ILE A 105 -14.58 -7.04 -26.72
C ILE A 105 -14.30 -6.88 -25.22
N TRP A 106 -13.75 -5.71 -24.83
CA TRP A 106 -13.43 -5.40 -23.44
C TRP A 106 -14.68 -5.41 -22.55
N LYS A 107 -15.77 -4.77 -22.99
CA LYS A 107 -17.06 -4.76 -22.27
C LYS A 107 -17.65 -6.15 -22.12
N LYS A 108 -17.56 -6.99 -23.16
CA LYS A 108 -18.09 -8.37 -23.14
C LYS A 108 -17.32 -9.30 -22.19
N THR A 109 -16.04 -9.04 -21.95
CA THR A 109 -15.14 -9.93 -21.22
C THR A 109 -14.84 -9.45 -19.79
N ILE A 110 -15.61 -8.50 -19.28
CA ILE A 110 -15.28 -7.73 -18.08
C ILE A 110 -15.09 -8.58 -16.84
N ASN A 111 -15.98 -9.54 -16.58
CA ASN A 111 -15.92 -10.37 -15.38
C ASN A 111 -14.70 -11.31 -15.40
N PHE A 112 -14.44 -11.93 -16.56
CA PHE A 112 -13.24 -12.74 -16.79
C PHE A 112 -11.96 -11.92 -16.56
N ARG A 113 -11.88 -10.72 -17.15
CA ARG A 113 -10.71 -9.86 -17.03
C ARG A 113 -10.49 -9.36 -15.60
N LEU A 114 -11.55 -8.92 -14.91
CA LEU A 114 -11.47 -8.49 -13.51
C LEU A 114 -11.03 -9.64 -12.58
N GLN A 115 -11.49 -10.87 -12.82
CA GLN A 115 -11.02 -12.03 -12.06
C GLN A 115 -9.54 -12.29 -12.29
N TYR A 116 -9.08 -12.23 -13.55
CA TYR A 116 -7.67 -12.37 -13.87
C TYR A 116 -6.82 -11.26 -13.25
N ILE A 117 -7.25 -10.00 -13.31
CA ILE A 117 -6.56 -8.85 -12.68
C ILE A 117 -6.43 -9.06 -11.17
N ARG A 118 -7.49 -9.54 -10.51
CA ARG A 118 -7.47 -9.82 -9.06
C ARG A 118 -6.44 -10.90 -8.68
N ASN A 119 -6.20 -11.86 -9.56
CA ASN A 119 -5.35 -13.02 -9.29
C ASN A 119 -3.91 -12.87 -9.81
N ASN A 120 -3.58 -11.77 -10.49
CA ASN A 120 -2.30 -11.59 -11.15
C ASN A 120 -1.64 -10.24 -10.79
N ASN A 121 -0.32 -10.17 -10.98
CA ASN A 121 0.41 -8.93 -10.77
C ASN A 121 0.38 -8.02 -12.02
N THR A 122 0.78 -6.76 -11.84
CA THR A 122 0.79 -5.74 -12.89
C THR A 122 1.59 -6.14 -14.12
N ALA A 123 2.73 -6.80 -13.97
CA ALA A 123 3.57 -7.22 -15.09
C ALA A 123 2.88 -8.29 -15.96
N ALA A 124 2.22 -9.27 -15.33
CA ALA A 124 1.45 -10.29 -16.03
C ALA A 124 0.23 -9.68 -16.75
N ILE A 125 -0.45 -8.73 -16.12
CA ILE A 125 -1.61 -8.02 -16.70
C ILE A 125 -1.20 -7.28 -17.98
N PHE A 126 -0.14 -6.47 -17.94
CA PHE A 126 0.31 -5.72 -19.11
C PHE A 126 0.90 -6.60 -20.21
N LYS A 127 1.51 -7.74 -19.84
CA LYS A 127 1.96 -8.73 -20.81
C LYS A 127 0.78 -9.41 -21.52
N LYS A 128 -0.30 -9.71 -20.80
CA LYS A 128 -1.49 -10.35 -21.36
C LYS A 128 -2.30 -9.39 -22.23
N TRP A 129 -2.47 -8.14 -21.81
CA TRP A 129 -3.22 -7.13 -22.55
C TRP A 129 -2.38 -5.89 -22.82
N ILE A 130 -1.71 -5.91 -23.97
CA ILE A 130 -0.87 -4.80 -24.43
C ILE A 130 -1.68 -3.54 -24.74
N GLN A 131 -3.01 -3.65 -24.88
CA GLN A 131 -3.90 -2.52 -25.12
C GLN A 131 -3.82 -1.48 -24.00
N PHE A 132 -3.51 -1.89 -22.77
CA PHE A 132 -3.26 -0.96 -21.67
C PHE A 132 -2.07 -0.04 -21.90
N THR A 133 -1.08 -0.45 -22.69
CA THR A 133 0.12 0.36 -22.99
C THR A 133 -0.06 1.24 -24.23
N GLN A 134 -1.19 1.13 -24.93
CA GLN A 134 -1.50 1.96 -26.10
C GLN A 134 -2.07 3.33 -25.68
N PRO A 135 -2.04 4.36 -26.55
CA PRO A 135 -2.49 5.71 -26.21
C PRO A 135 -3.91 5.80 -25.62
N MET A 136 -4.88 5.00 -26.11
CA MET A 136 -6.25 4.98 -25.55
C MET A 136 -6.46 3.89 -24.50
N GLY A 137 -5.41 3.22 -24.04
CA GLY A 137 -5.48 2.15 -23.04
C GLY A 137 -6.12 2.59 -21.72
N TYR A 138 -6.05 3.88 -21.38
CA TYR A 138 -6.73 4.44 -20.22
C TYR A 138 -8.26 4.26 -20.26
N LYS A 139 -8.87 4.21 -21.46
CA LYS A 139 -10.31 3.98 -21.62
C LYS A 139 -10.75 2.61 -21.13
N LEU A 140 -9.85 1.63 -21.16
CA LEU A 140 -10.10 0.29 -20.63
C LEU A 140 -10.31 0.31 -19.12
N VAL A 141 -9.52 1.13 -18.42
CA VAL A 141 -9.66 1.37 -16.98
C VAL A 141 -10.99 2.07 -16.68
N GLU A 142 -11.39 3.04 -17.51
CA GLU A 142 -12.67 3.73 -17.40
C GLU A 142 -13.86 2.78 -17.57
N ILE A 143 -13.80 1.87 -18.56
CA ILE A 143 -14.83 0.83 -18.77
C ILE A 143 -14.98 -0.04 -17.51
N ASP A 144 -13.86 -0.53 -16.98
CA ASP A 144 -13.85 -1.40 -15.79
C ASP A 144 -14.35 -0.66 -14.55
N PHE A 145 -13.96 0.61 -14.38
CA PHE A 145 -14.42 1.45 -13.28
C PHE A 145 -15.95 1.66 -13.32
N CYS A 146 -16.50 2.00 -14.49
CA CYS A 146 -17.94 2.25 -14.64
C CYS A 146 -18.78 0.99 -14.45
N HIS A 147 -18.25 -0.19 -14.77
CA HIS A 147 -18.92 -1.47 -14.49
C HIS A 147 -18.98 -1.77 -13.00
N ILE A 148 -17.86 -1.64 -12.29
CA ILE A 148 -17.79 -1.88 -10.85
C ILE A 148 -18.61 -0.84 -10.08
N TYR A 149 -18.62 0.41 -10.56
CA TYR A 149 -19.26 1.51 -9.88
C TYR A 149 -20.26 2.24 -10.78
N SER A 150 -21.39 1.59 -11.03
CA SER A 150 -22.49 2.06 -11.90
C SER A 150 -23.07 3.44 -11.54
N ASN A 151 -22.88 3.90 -10.30
CA ASN A 151 -23.35 5.21 -9.84
C ASN A 151 -22.47 6.40 -10.28
N PHE A 152 -21.35 6.15 -10.97
CA PHE A 152 -20.43 7.21 -11.39
C PHE A 152 -20.29 7.27 -12.91
N LYS A 153 -20.10 8.51 -13.40
CA LYS A 153 -20.01 8.79 -14.84
C LYS A 153 -18.67 8.34 -15.44
N ASN A 154 -17.57 8.66 -14.77
CA ASN A 154 -16.20 8.26 -15.14
C ASN A 154 -15.27 8.44 -13.93
N LEU A 155 -14.13 7.77 -13.98
CA LEU A 155 -13.07 7.81 -12.98
C LEU A 155 -12.46 9.21 -12.91
N SER A 156 -12.18 9.84 -14.06
CA SER A 156 -11.60 11.19 -14.14
C SER A 156 -12.38 12.23 -13.34
N ALA A 157 -13.68 12.41 -13.58
CA ALA A 157 -14.47 13.39 -12.82
C ALA A 157 -14.55 13.03 -11.33
N LYS A 158 -14.53 11.74 -10.98
CA LYS A 158 -14.51 11.31 -9.59
C LYS A 158 -13.18 11.64 -8.92
N PHE A 159 -12.08 11.41 -9.63
CA PHE A 159 -10.73 11.67 -9.18
C PHE A 159 -10.55 13.14 -8.83
N GLU A 160 -11.05 14.08 -9.66
CA GLU A 160 -11.05 15.51 -9.35
C GLU A 160 -11.62 15.80 -7.96
N THR A 161 -12.80 15.25 -7.67
CA THR A 161 -13.50 15.52 -6.40
C THR A 161 -12.90 14.80 -5.19
N LYS A 162 -12.08 13.76 -5.41
CA LYS A 162 -11.55 12.89 -4.34
C LYS A 162 -10.03 12.88 -4.22
N SER A 163 -9.31 13.51 -5.14
CA SER A 163 -7.85 13.64 -5.15
C SER A 163 -7.32 14.21 -3.83
N SER A 164 -7.95 15.25 -3.31
CA SER A 164 -7.60 15.85 -2.02
C SER A 164 -7.71 14.87 -0.83
N LEU A 165 -8.67 13.94 -0.86
CA LEU A 165 -8.80 12.90 0.14
C LEU A 165 -7.68 11.86 0.01
N ILE A 166 -7.35 11.46 -1.22
CA ILE A 166 -6.26 10.53 -1.52
C ILE A 166 -4.92 11.11 -1.02
N LEU A 167 -4.65 12.38 -1.30
CA LEU A 167 -3.44 13.07 -0.82
C LEU A 167 -3.34 13.09 0.71
N LYS A 168 -4.45 13.35 1.40
CA LYS A 168 -4.49 13.27 2.87
C LYS A 168 -4.17 11.86 3.38
N ILE A 169 -4.70 10.83 2.72
CA ILE A 169 -4.38 9.43 3.07
C ILE A 169 -2.88 9.16 2.86
N PHE A 170 -2.30 9.66 1.77
CA PHE A 170 -0.86 9.51 1.51
C PHE A 170 0.01 10.20 2.56
N ASP A 171 -0.34 11.43 2.98
CA ASP A 171 0.36 12.12 4.07
C ASP A 171 0.35 11.32 5.38
N GLU A 172 -0.78 10.69 5.69
CA GLU A 172 -0.93 9.88 6.89
C GLU A 172 -0.19 8.55 6.82
N ARG A 173 -0.06 7.96 5.64
CA ARG A 173 0.40 6.57 5.46
C ARG A 173 1.85 6.46 5.03
N ILE A 174 2.34 7.36 4.17
CA ILE A 174 3.71 7.36 3.71
C ILE A 174 4.63 7.82 4.85
N LYS A 175 5.64 7.00 5.16
CA LYS A 175 6.56 7.26 6.29
C LYS A 175 8.00 7.45 5.85
N ASP A 176 8.41 6.77 4.80
CA ASP A 176 9.75 6.86 4.23
C ASP A 176 10.00 8.25 3.64
N ASN A 177 11.25 8.69 3.74
CA ASN A 177 11.61 10.06 3.39
C ASN A 177 11.59 10.29 1.87
N ALA A 178 12.03 9.30 1.09
CA ALA A 178 12.08 9.40 -0.36
C ALA A 178 10.68 9.59 -0.98
N SER A 179 9.70 8.78 -0.57
CA SER A 179 8.32 8.90 -1.08
C SER A 179 7.62 10.16 -0.58
N LYS A 180 7.97 10.69 0.61
CA LYS A 180 7.46 11.99 1.06
C LYS A 180 7.96 13.14 0.20
N ILE A 181 9.23 13.12 -0.18
CA ILE A 181 9.79 14.12 -1.10
C ILE A 181 9.02 14.07 -2.42
N LEU A 182 8.80 12.86 -2.96
CA LEU A 182 8.05 12.67 -4.20
C LEU A 182 6.58 13.15 -4.07
N LEU A 183 5.92 12.87 -2.95
CA LEU A 183 4.56 13.34 -2.69
C LEU A 183 4.48 14.88 -2.64
N ASN A 184 5.48 15.53 -2.04
CA ASN A 184 5.53 17.00 -1.98
C ASN A 184 5.75 17.60 -3.36
N GLN A 185 6.66 17.03 -4.17
CA GLN A 185 6.85 17.44 -5.56
C GLN A 185 5.55 17.34 -6.37
N LEU A 186 4.78 16.26 -6.17
CA LEU A 186 3.50 16.03 -6.83
C LEU A 186 2.41 17.02 -6.40
N LYS A 187 2.47 17.54 -5.17
CA LYS A 187 1.56 18.59 -4.68
C LYS A 187 1.92 19.98 -5.23
N GLU A 188 3.21 20.22 -5.45
CA GLU A 188 3.73 21.47 -5.98
C GLU A 188 3.57 21.59 -7.50
N SER A 189 3.62 20.46 -8.23
CA SER A 189 3.27 20.41 -9.65
C SER A 189 1.78 20.72 -9.81
N SER A 190 1.48 21.88 -10.37
CA SER A 190 0.22 22.60 -10.21
C SER A 190 -1.01 22.00 -10.91
N ASN A 191 -0.99 20.72 -11.29
CA ASN A 191 -2.06 20.06 -12.02
C ASN A 191 -2.03 18.55 -11.79
N LEU A 192 -2.69 18.08 -10.73
CA LEU A 192 -2.96 16.64 -10.53
C LEU A 192 -3.92 16.05 -11.58
N SER A 193 -4.64 16.93 -12.27
CA SER A 193 -5.81 16.63 -13.10
C SER A 193 -5.57 16.89 -14.59
N GLU A 194 -4.72 17.87 -14.93
CA GLU A 194 -4.34 18.14 -16.31
C GLU A 194 -3.12 17.32 -16.72
N SER A 195 -3.29 16.01 -16.88
CA SER A 195 -2.48 15.32 -17.89
C SER A 195 -3.02 15.75 -19.25
N LYS A 196 -2.42 16.78 -19.83
CA LYS A 196 -2.65 17.18 -21.22
C LYS A 196 -2.17 16.03 -22.12
N PHE A 197 -3.08 15.13 -22.45
CA PHE A 197 -2.96 14.21 -23.58
C PHE A 197 -3.86 14.72 -24.70
#